data_AF-A0A8C8E4C9-F1
#
_entry.id   AF-A0A8C8E4C9-F1
#
_cell.length_a   1.000
_cell.length_b   1.000
_cell.length_c   1.000
_cell.angle_alpha   90.00
_cell.angle_beta   90.00
_cell.angle_gamma   90.00
#
_symmetry.space_group_name_H-M   'P 1'
#
loop_
_entity.id
_entity.type
_entity.pdbx_description
1 polymer ?
#
loop_
_entity_poly.entity_id
_entity_poly.type
_entity_poly.pdbx_seq_one_letter_code
_entity_poly.pdbx_strand_id
1 'polypeptide(L)'
;LWIRRALILIMHTLKPIIPYIVGVFFLLCFFIGFTVVGYALYFYTYSTWKGRSIFLEDLYVMPEFRGNGIGKGFSTVFSDQVGKKKECVRLQLSVLDWNTPSRDFYAAKGAQDLTVSEGWHAIRFDGPSLDNLAKEAAKI
;
A
#
# COMPACT_ATOMS: atom_id res chain seq x y z
N LEU A 1 -13.20 0.16 16.10
CA LEU A 1 -14.27 -0.77 15.64
C LEU A 1 -14.30 -0.97 14.12
N TRP A 2 -14.13 0.08 13.29
CA TRP A 2 -14.15 -0.01 11.83
C TRP A 2 -13.01 -0.87 11.22
N ILE A 3 -11.78 -0.73 11.75
CA ILE A 3 -10.59 -1.49 11.27
C ILE A 3 -10.72 -3.00 11.55
N ARG A 4 -11.29 -3.41 12.69
CA ARG A 4 -11.51 -4.84 13.00
C ARG A 4 -12.55 -5.48 12.08
N ARG A 5 -13.57 -4.73 11.65
CA ARG A 5 -14.55 -5.22 10.66
C ARG A 5 -13.93 -5.35 9.27
N ALA A 6 -13.08 -4.41 8.85
CA ALA A 6 -12.32 -4.52 7.61
C ALA A 6 -11.36 -5.72 7.62
N LEU A 7 -10.66 -5.97 8.74
CA LEU A 7 -9.73 -7.09 8.87
C LEU A 7 -10.41 -8.46 8.71
N ILE A 8 -11.56 -8.66 9.36
CA ILE A 8 -12.35 -9.90 9.25
C ILE A 8 -12.94 -10.02 7.85
N LEU A 9 -13.42 -8.92 7.26
CA LEU A 9 -13.94 -8.91 5.91
C LEU A 9 -12.86 -9.28 4.89
N ILE A 10 -11.66 -8.69 4.96
CA ILE A 10 -10.51 -8.98 4.09
C ILE A 10 -10.08 -10.45 4.23
N MET A 11 -9.96 -10.96 5.46
CA MET A 11 -9.56 -12.36 5.70
C MET A 11 -10.62 -13.38 5.25
N HIS A 12 -11.92 -13.04 5.29
CA HIS A 12 -13.00 -13.91 4.80
C HIS A 12 -13.27 -13.79 3.30
N THR A 13 -13.18 -12.59 2.71
CA THR A 13 -13.41 -12.36 1.28
C THR A 13 -12.24 -12.85 0.42
N LEU A 14 -11.00 -12.82 0.93
CA LEU A 14 -9.85 -13.30 0.16
C LEU A 14 -9.72 -14.82 0.14
N LYS A 15 -10.41 -15.58 1.00
CA LYS A 15 -10.30 -17.04 1.09
C LYS A 15 -10.80 -17.81 -0.15
N PRO A 16 -11.96 -17.47 -0.77
CA PRO A 16 -12.47 -18.18 -1.94
C PRO A 16 -11.96 -17.65 -3.30
N ILE A 17 -11.24 -16.52 -3.35
CA ILE A 17 -10.81 -15.84 -4.60
C ILE A 17 -9.36 -16.22 -4.98
N ILE A 18 -8.67 -16.99 -4.14
CA ILE A 18 -7.26 -17.41 -4.26
C ILE A 18 -6.86 -17.99 -5.64
N PRO A 19 -7.72 -18.68 -6.42
CA PRO A 19 -7.31 -19.17 -7.74
C PRO A 19 -7.52 -18.17 -8.91
N TYR A 20 -8.18 -17.03 -8.71
CA TYR A 20 -8.58 -16.12 -9.80
C TYR A 20 -7.98 -14.70 -9.74
N ILE A 21 -7.14 -14.42 -8.74
CA ILE A 21 -6.41 -13.15 -8.67
C ILE A 21 -5.23 -13.25 -9.64
N VAL A 22 -5.38 -12.62 -10.81
CA VAL A 22 -4.27 -12.16 -11.63
C VAL A 22 -3.25 -11.54 -10.68
N GLY A 23 -2.06 -12.13 -10.61
CA GLY A 23 -1.13 -11.97 -9.49
C GLY A 23 -0.64 -10.54 -9.22
N VAL A 24 0.32 -10.42 -8.31
CA VAL A 24 1.06 -9.20 -7.95
C VAL A 24 0.47 -8.42 -6.76
N PHE A 25 0.05 -9.09 -5.68
CA PHE A 25 -0.02 -8.46 -4.35
C PHE A 25 0.77 -9.27 -3.33
N PHE A 26 1.58 -8.60 -2.52
CA PHE A 26 2.41 -9.19 -1.48
C PHE A 26 1.93 -8.72 -0.11
N LEU A 27 1.67 -9.68 0.77
CA LEU A 27 1.31 -9.42 2.16
C LEU A 27 2.47 -9.85 3.06
N LEU A 28 2.96 -8.91 3.87
CA LEU A 28 3.93 -9.18 4.91
C LEU A 28 3.27 -9.03 6.27
N CYS A 29 3.40 -10.02 7.15
CA CYS A 29 2.93 -9.95 8.53
C CYS A 29 4.09 -9.68 9.50
N PHE A 30 3.85 -8.83 10.49
CA PHE A 30 4.78 -8.60 11.60
C PHE A 30 4.37 -9.45 12.79
N PHE A 31 5.33 -10.13 13.41
CA PHE A 31 5.09 -11.05 14.52
C PHE A 31 5.84 -10.65 15.78
N ILE A 32 5.20 -10.86 16.93
CA ILE A 32 5.84 -10.94 18.24
C ILE A 32 5.52 -12.32 18.81
N GLY A 33 6.56 -13.16 18.94
CA GLY A 33 6.38 -14.59 19.19
C GLY A 33 5.53 -15.23 18.08
N PHE A 34 4.40 -15.85 18.46
CA PHE A 34 3.44 -16.46 17.54
C PHE A 34 2.25 -15.56 17.18
N THR A 35 2.24 -14.30 17.64
CA THR A 35 1.12 -13.37 17.44
C THR A 35 1.42 -12.40 16.30
N VAL A 36 0.50 -12.30 15.33
CA VAL A 36 0.53 -11.25 14.30
C VAL A 36 0.12 -9.92 14.94
N VAL A 37 0.98 -8.91 14.83
CA VAL A 37 0.78 -7.58 15.44
C VAL A 37 0.63 -6.46 14.40
N GLY A 38 0.77 -6.79 13.12
CA GLY A 38 0.58 -5.86 12.02
C GLY A 38 0.82 -6.50 10.66
N TYR A 39 0.62 -5.74 9.60
CA TYR A 39 0.89 -6.17 8.23
C TYR A 39 1.26 -5.01 7.30
N ALA A 40 1.84 -5.34 6.15
CA ALA A 40 2.03 -4.46 5.02
C ALA A 40 1.53 -5.15 3.73
N LEU A 41 0.69 -4.47 2.97
CA LEU A 41 0.21 -4.89 1.65
C LEU A 41 0.87 -4.01 0.59
N TYR A 42 1.56 -4.62 -0.38
CA TYR A 42 2.25 -3.88 -1.42
C TYR A 42 2.28 -4.65 -2.74
N PHE A 43 2.59 -3.94 -3.82
CA PHE A 43 2.71 -4.50 -5.15
C PHE A 43 3.75 -3.74 -5.98
N TYR A 44 4.19 -4.35 -7.07
CA TYR A 44 5.13 -3.70 -7.99
C TYR A 44 4.37 -2.82 -8.98
N THR A 45 4.92 -1.62 -9.19
CA THR A 45 4.49 -0.67 -10.20
C THR A 45 5.66 -0.35 -11.12
N TYR A 46 5.38 0.42 -12.17
CA TYR A 46 6.42 0.86 -13.09
C TYR A 46 6.27 2.34 -13.41
N SER A 47 7.36 3.08 -13.30
CA SER A 47 7.44 4.47 -13.75
C SER A 47 8.10 4.50 -15.11
N THR A 48 7.42 5.01 -16.14
CA THR A 48 7.97 5.16 -17.50
C THR A 48 9.33 5.83 -17.50
N TRP A 49 9.55 6.81 -16.62
CA TRP A 49 10.77 7.60 -16.56
C TRP A 49 11.91 7.01 -15.74
N LYS A 50 11.61 6.07 -14.83
CA LYS A 50 12.52 5.73 -13.71
C LYS A 50 12.65 4.24 -13.48
N GLY A 51 11.74 3.43 -14.03
CA GLY A 51 11.78 1.98 -13.98
C GLY A 51 10.86 1.40 -12.90
N ARG A 52 11.17 0.15 -12.53
CA ARG A 52 10.39 -0.64 -11.57
C ARG A 52 10.34 0.04 -10.21
N SER A 53 9.16 0.06 -9.62
CA SER A 53 8.84 0.75 -8.37
C SER A 53 7.95 -0.16 -7.51
N ILE A 54 7.77 0.21 -6.25
CA ILE A 54 6.85 -0.44 -5.34
C ILE A 54 5.75 0.56 -4.98
N PHE A 55 4.51 0.08 -4.93
CA PHE A 55 3.41 0.81 -4.31
C PHE A 55 2.98 0.06 -3.04
N LEU A 56 3.03 0.76 -1.91
CA LEU A 56 2.51 0.29 -0.63
C LEU A 56 1.04 0.71 -0.54
N GLU A 57 0.16 -0.28 -0.59
CA GLU A 57 -1.28 -0.09 -0.49
C GLU A 57 -1.71 0.18 0.96
N ASP A 58 -1.22 -0.65 1.89
CA ASP A 58 -1.62 -0.54 3.29
C ASP A 58 -0.48 -0.94 4.23
N LEU A 59 -0.39 -0.24 5.35
CA LEU A 59 0.53 -0.52 6.45
C LEU A 59 -0.20 -0.32 7.76
N TYR A 60 -0.39 -1.41 8.49
CA TYR A 60 -1.09 -1.40 9.76
C TYR A 60 -0.26 -2.06 10.86
N VAL A 61 -0.26 -1.42 12.03
CA VAL A 61 0.25 -1.97 13.28
C VAL A 61 -0.80 -1.76 14.37
N MET A 62 -1.06 -2.82 15.13
CA MET A 62 -1.95 -2.80 16.29
C MET A 62 -1.53 -1.67 17.27
N PRO A 63 -2.48 -0.84 17.77
CA PRO A 63 -2.18 0.34 18.58
C PRO A 63 -1.23 0.09 19.76
N GLU A 64 -1.48 -0.98 20.52
CA GLU A 64 -0.69 -1.42 21.68
C GLU A 64 0.77 -1.77 21.35
N PHE A 65 1.08 -2.00 20.07
CA PHE A 65 2.42 -2.33 19.60
C PHE A 65 3.09 -1.20 18.81
N ARG A 66 2.46 -0.02 18.69
CA ARG A 66 3.06 1.17 18.06
C ARG A 66 4.16 1.75 18.96
N GLY A 67 5.12 2.47 18.37
CA GLY A 67 6.28 3.01 19.09
C GLY A 67 7.38 1.98 19.41
N ASN A 68 7.09 0.69 19.38
CA ASN A 68 8.06 -0.39 19.64
C ASN A 68 8.99 -0.73 18.44
N GLY A 69 9.15 0.20 17.51
CA GLY A 69 10.01 -0.01 16.34
C GLY A 69 9.48 -1.03 15.33
N ILE A 70 8.23 -1.49 15.41
CA ILE A 70 7.66 -2.41 14.40
C ILE A 70 7.57 -1.77 13.01
N GLY A 71 7.36 -0.45 12.95
CA GLY A 71 7.53 0.34 11.73
C GLY A 71 8.98 0.41 11.19
N LYS A 72 9.98 -0.08 11.93
CA LYS A 72 11.33 -0.33 11.38
C LYS A 72 11.34 -1.60 10.53
N GLY A 73 10.50 -2.60 10.81
CA GLY A 73 10.32 -3.77 9.95
C GLY A 73 9.85 -3.39 8.54
N PHE A 74 8.97 -2.39 8.45
CA PHE A 74 8.64 -1.71 7.19
C PHE A 74 9.91 -1.19 6.49
N SER A 75 10.74 -0.41 7.18
CA SER A 75 11.99 0.12 6.61
C SER A 75 12.95 -1.01 6.17
N THR A 76 13.08 -2.09 6.96
CA THR A 76 13.97 -3.21 6.66
C THR A 76 13.54 -3.96 5.39
N VAL A 77 12.25 -4.29 5.26
CA VAL A 77 11.76 -5.05 4.10
C VAL A 77 11.88 -4.24 2.81
N PHE A 78 11.46 -2.97 2.84
CA PHE A 78 11.60 -2.12 1.66
C PHE A 78 13.06 -1.78 1.37
N SER A 79 13.92 -1.66 2.38
CA SER A 79 15.37 -1.49 2.16
C SER A 79 16.03 -2.71 1.52
N ASP A 80 15.54 -3.92 1.75
CA ASP A 80 16.08 -5.11 1.09
C ASP A 80 15.71 -5.12 -0.40
N GLN A 81 14.44 -4.83 -0.71
CA GLN A 81 13.91 -4.78 -2.09
C GLN A 81 14.46 -3.59 -2.90
N VAL A 82 14.51 -2.39 -2.30
CA VAL A 82 14.99 -1.15 -2.93
C VAL A 82 16.52 -1.05 -2.88
N GLY A 83 17.13 -1.42 -1.76
CA GLY A 83 18.55 -1.18 -1.48
C GLY A 83 19.48 -2.34 -1.86
N LYS A 84 19.20 -3.56 -1.39
CA LYS A 84 20.11 -4.71 -1.59
C LYS A 84 19.93 -5.39 -2.94
N LYS A 85 18.68 -5.54 -3.39
CA LYS A 85 18.38 -6.12 -4.71
C LYS A 85 18.44 -5.10 -5.84
N LYS A 86 18.37 -3.78 -5.52
CA LYS A 86 18.30 -2.66 -6.48
C LYS A 86 17.29 -2.86 -7.62
N GLU A 87 16.30 -3.72 -7.42
CA GLU A 87 15.31 -4.02 -8.44
C GLU A 87 14.26 -2.92 -8.56
N CYS A 88 14.10 -2.12 -7.50
CA CYS A 88 13.13 -1.04 -7.45
C CYS A 88 13.81 0.29 -7.13
N VAL A 89 13.49 1.32 -7.90
CA VAL A 89 14.09 2.66 -7.75
C VAL A 89 13.31 3.57 -6.80
N ARG A 90 12.05 3.21 -6.49
CA ARG A 90 11.11 4.05 -5.73
C ARG A 90 10.13 3.21 -4.92
N LEU A 91 9.73 3.78 -3.79
CA LEU A 91 8.57 3.37 -3.02
C LEU A 91 7.56 4.51 -3.06
N GLN A 92 6.32 4.20 -3.44
CA GLN A 92 5.19 5.12 -3.46
C GLN A 92 4.10 4.61 -2.53
N LEU A 93 3.35 5.54 -1.96
CA LEU A 93 2.21 5.25 -1.09
C LEU A 93 1.29 6.47 -1.07
N SER A 94 0.03 6.26 -0.69
CA SER A 94 -0.93 7.34 -0.45
C SER A 94 -1.24 7.45 1.03
N VAL A 95 -1.34 8.69 1.53
CA VAL A 95 -1.76 8.96 2.90
C VAL A 95 -2.94 9.93 2.85
N LEU A 96 -3.98 9.65 3.63
CA LEU A 96 -5.11 10.57 3.77
C LEU A 96 -4.64 11.88 4.40
N ASP A 97 -5.22 12.99 3.94
CA ASP A 97 -4.87 14.36 4.33
C ASP A 97 -4.88 14.58 5.86
N TRP A 98 -5.88 14.02 6.53
CA TRP A 98 -6.09 14.10 7.97
C TRP A 98 -5.13 13.22 8.79
N ASN A 99 -4.41 12.29 8.18
CA ASN A 99 -3.51 11.38 8.88
C ASN A 99 -2.12 11.99 9.06
N THR A 100 -2.06 13.12 9.76
CA THR A 100 -0.82 13.83 10.10
C THR A 100 0.25 12.91 10.72
N PRO A 101 -0.06 11.99 11.66
CA PRO A 101 0.96 11.11 12.23
C PRO A 101 1.69 10.24 11.20
N SER A 102 0.97 9.71 10.20
CA SER A 102 1.60 8.95 9.12
C SER A 102 2.39 9.86 8.18
N ARG A 103 1.87 11.05 7.84
CA ARG A 103 2.56 12.01 6.97
C ARG A 103 3.91 12.43 7.58
N ASP A 104 3.92 12.78 8.87
CA ASP A 104 5.14 13.15 9.60
C ASP A 104 6.12 11.98 9.68
N PHE A 105 5.63 10.77 9.91
CA PHE A 105 6.46 9.56 9.96
C PHE A 105 7.21 9.31 8.64
N TYR A 106 6.55 9.50 7.50
CA TYR A 106 7.18 9.31 6.19
C TYR A 106 8.08 10.51 5.82
N ALA A 107 7.66 11.74 6.12
CA ALA A 107 8.46 12.94 5.89
C ALA A 107 9.79 12.89 6.68
N ALA A 108 9.76 12.44 7.94
CA ALA A 108 10.96 12.21 8.75
C ALA A 108 11.92 11.16 8.17
N LYS A 109 11.47 10.37 7.19
CA LYS A 109 12.28 9.38 6.43
C LYS A 109 12.68 9.88 5.04
N GLY A 110 12.39 11.14 4.71
CA GLY A 110 12.73 11.75 3.43
C GLY A 110 11.69 11.54 2.32
N ALA A 111 10.47 11.07 2.64
CA ALA A 111 9.39 11.04 1.66
C ALA A 111 8.94 12.45 1.29
N GLN A 112 8.58 12.65 0.02
CA GLN A 112 8.06 13.92 -0.51
C GLN A 112 6.55 13.80 -0.77
N ASP A 113 5.79 14.84 -0.43
CA ASP A 113 4.36 14.93 -0.73
C ASP A 113 4.17 15.38 -2.19
N LEU A 114 3.86 14.42 -3.07
CA LEU A 114 3.72 14.65 -4.51
C LEU A 114 2.56 15.58 -4.86
N THR A 115 1.55 15.70 -3.99
CA THR A 115 0.45 16.66 -4.17
C THR A 115 0.99 18.08 -4.11
N VAL A 116 1.92 18.33 -3.18
CA VAL A 116 2.53 19.64 -2.94
C VAL A 116 3.68 19.91 -3.91
N SER A 117 4.54 18.92 -4.15
CA SER A 117 5.76 19.12 -4.95
C SER A 117 5.53 19.07 -6.46
N GLU A 118 4.56 18.30 -6.93
CA GLU A 118 4.34 18.04 -8.36
C GLU A 118 2.90 18.30 -8.82
N GLY A 119 1.96 18.55 -7.89
CA GLY A 119 0.56 18.87 -8.24
C GLY A 119 -0.25 17.68 -8.74
N TRP A 120 0.10 16.45 -8.35
CA TRP A 120 -0.67 15.26 -8.76
C TRP A 120 -2.07 15.22 -8.14
N HIS A 121 -3.07 14.92 -8.97
CA HIS A 121 -4.44 14.66 -8.53
C HIS A 121 -4.76 13.16 -8.59
N ALA A 122 -5.30 12.62 -7.50
CA ALA A 122 -5.83 11.26 -7.48
C ALA A 122 -7.25 11.24 -8.07
N ILE A 123 -7.42 10.58 -9.22
CA ILE A 123 -8.69 10.48 -9.95
C ILE A 123 -9.15 9.01 -9.93
N ARG A 124 -10.44 8.77 -9.69
CA ARG A 124 -11.03 7.42 -9.64
C ARG A 124 -12.33 7.40 -10.43
N PHE A 125 -12.50 6.35 -11.23
CA PHE A 125 -13.79 5.90 -11.74
C PHE A 125 -14.21 4.68 -10.92
N ASP A 126 -15.41 4.72 -10.37
CA ASP A 126 -15.98 3.61 -9.62
C ASP A 126 -17.47 3.38 -9.96
N GLY A 127 -17.92 2.15 -9.70
CA GLY A 127 -19.30 1.72 -9.89
C GLY A 127 -19.87 2.14 -11.26
N PRO A 128 -21.03 2.83 -11.30
CA PRO A 128 -21.68 3.21 -12.55
C PRO A 128 -20.81 4.04 -13.51
N SER A 129 -19.88 4.85 -12.98
CA SER A 129 -18.99 5.67 -13.82
C SER A 129 -18.00 4.81 -14.61
N LEU A 130 -17.49 3.74 -14.00
CA LEU A 130 -16.63 2.76 -14.66
C LEU A 130 -17.40 1.92 -15.68
N ASP A 131 -18.64 1.52 -15.35
CA ASP A 131 -19.51 0.78 -16.27
C ASP A 131 -19.84 1.59 -17.53
N ASN A 132 -20.06 2.90 -17.36
CA ASN A 132 -20.31 3.80 -18.48
C ASN A 132 -19.07 3.96 -19.37
N LEU A 133 -17.89 4.11 -18.77
CA LEU A 133 -16.62 4.16 -19.51
C LEU A 133 -16.40 2.90 -20.36
N ALA A 134 -16.69 1.72 -19.82
CA ALA A 134 -16.58 0.45 -20.55
C ALA A 134 -17.53 0.37 -21.75
N LYS A 135 -18.76 0.89 -21.60
CA LYS A 135 -19.76 0.93 -22.70
C LYS A 135 -19.37 1.89 -23.81
N GLU A 136 -18.66 2.97 -23.52
CA GLU A 136 -18.16 3.89 -24.54
C GLU A 136 -17.07 3.23 -25.40
N ALA A 137 -16.14 2.49 -24.78
CA ALA A 137 -15.08 1.78 -25.50
C ALA A 137 -15.63 0.73 -26.48
N ALA A 138 -16.76 0.09 -26.15
CA ALA A 138 -17.40 -0.92 -27.01
C ALA A 138 -18.13 -0.33 -28.24
N LYS A 139 -18.22 1.00 -28.37
CA LYS A 139 -18.85 1.69 -29.52
C LYS A 139 -17.85 2.10 -30.60
N ILE A 140 -16.55 1.90 -30.37
CA ILE A 140 -15.46 2.15 -31.32
C ILE A 140 -15.15 0.84 -32.06
#